data_AF-A0A8J4H8R6-F1
#
_entry.id   AF-A0A8J4H8R6-F1
#
_cell.length_a   1.000
_cell.length_b   1.000
_cell.length_c   1.000
_cell.angle_alpha   90.00
_cell.angle_beta   90.00
_cell.angle_gamma   90.00
#
_symmetry.space_group_name_H-M   'P 1'
#
loop_
_entity.id
_entity.type
_entity.pdbx_description
1 polymer ?
#
loop_
_entity_poly.entity_id
_entity_poly.type
_entity_poly.pdbx_seq_one_letter_code
_entity_poly.pdbx_strand_id
1 'polypeptide(L)' 'MVLDMTQSAVSHQLRYLRNVRIVKRRKAGKTVYYSIDDHHIEQLFEQTLAHMTHD' A
#
# COMPACT_ATOMS: atom_id res chain seq x y z
N MET A 1 -1.71 14.71 -7.63
CA MET A 1 -1.50 13.45 -6.88
C MET A 1 -1.05 12.41 -7.90
N VAL A 2 -0.19 11.45 -7.51
CA VAL A 2 0.30 10.38 -8.42
C VAL A 2 -0.85 9.51 -8.95
N LEU A 3 -1.96 9.46 -8.21
CA LEU A 3 -3.21 8.82 -8.60
C LEU A 3 -4.24 9.90 -8.94
N ASP A 4 -4.96 9.73 -10.06
CA ASP A 4 -6.06 10.59 -10.47
C ASP A 4 -7.33 10.30 -9.64
N MET A 5 -7.20 10.48 -8.32
CA MET A 5 -8.22 10.16 -7.32
C MET A 5 -8.30 11.26 -6.26
N THR A 6 -9.46 11.39 -5.64
CA THR A 6 -9.62 12.31 -4.50
C THR A 6 -8.83 11.79 -3.29
N GLN A 7 -8.36 12.71 -2.44
CA GLN A 7 -7.63 12.37 -1.23
C GLN A 7 -8.44 11.49 -0.26
N SER A 8 -9.77 11.68 -0.22
CA SER A 8 -10.68 10.87 0.59
C SER A 8 -10.77 9.43 0.06
N ALA A 9 -10.83 9.23 -1.25
CA ALA A 9 -10.82 7.91 -1.87
C ALA A 9 -9.51 7.16 -1.58
N VAL A 10 -8.36 7.84 -1.73
CA VAL A 10 -7.05 7.26 -1.38
C VAL A 10 -6.98 6.89 0.11
N SER A 11 -7.47 7.76 0.99
CA SER A 11 -7.48 7.51 2.44
C SER A 11 -8.39 6.34 2.82
N HIS A 12 -9.52 6.17 2.13
CA HIS A 12 -10.42 5.04 2.33
C HIS A 12 -9.74 3.71 1.95
N GLN A 13 -9.09 3.66 0.78
CA GLN A 13 -8.37 2.47 0.33
C GLN A 13 -7.20 2.12 1.25
N LEU A 14 -6.39 3.11 1.65
CA LEU A 14 -5.29 2.89 2.60
C LEU A 14 -5.79 2.40 3.98
N ARG A 15 -6.98 2.84 4.41
CA ARG A 15 -7.60 2.33 5.64
C ARG A 15 -8.00 0.87 5.49
N TYR A 16 -8.60 0.49 4.35
CA TYR A 16 -8.95 -0.90 4.06
C TYR A 16 -7.69 -1.77 4.03
N LEU A 17 -6.67 -1.40 3.25
CA LEU A 17 -5.40 -2.14 3.13
C LEU A 17 -4.69 -2.30 4.48
N ARG A 18 -4.75 -1.29 5.34
CA ARG A 18 -4.23 -1.40 6.72
C ARG A 18 -5.01 -2.42 7.54
N ASN A 19 -6.34 -2.44 7.43
CA ASN A 19 -7.17 -3.36 8.21
C ASN A 19 -6.90 -4.83 7.83
N VAL A 20 -6.58 -5.09 6.57
CA VAL A 20 -6.17 -6.42 6.08
C VAL A 20 -4.65 -6.66 6.18
N ARG A 21 -3.90 -5.79 6.87
CA ARG A 21 -2.45 -5.92 7.13
C ARG A 21 -1.56 -5.99 5.88
N ILE A 22 -1.95 -5.29 4.81
CA ILE A 22 -1.10 -5.13 3.61
C ILE A 22 -0.16 -3.93 3.78
N VAL A 23 -0.62 -2.87 4.45
CA VAL A 23 0.17 -1.66 4.70
C VAL A 23 0.18 -1.28 6.18
N LYS A 24 1.30 -0.70 6.61
CA LYS A 24 1.45 -0.01 7.89
C LYS A 24 1.50 1.49 7.69
N ARG A 25 1.25 2.22 8.78
CA ARG A 25 1.35 3.68 8.82
C ARG A 25 2.34 4.13 9.90
N ARG A 26 3.05 5.22 9.62
CA ARG A 26 3.91 5.92 10.56
C ARG A 26 3.57 7.40 10.55
N LYS A 27 3.36 7.99 11.73
CA LYS A 27 3.10 9.43 11.87
C LYS A 27 4.42 10.17 12.09
N ALA A 28 4.65 11.27 11.37
CA ALA A 28 5.74 12.20 11.66
C ALA A 28 5.19 13.63 11.65
N GLY A 29 5.05 14.22 12.83
CA GLY A 29 4.36 15.50 13.01
C GLY A 29 2.91 15.44 12.56
N LYS A 30 2.53 16.29 11.61
CA LYS A 30 1.17 16.33 11.01
C LYS A 30 0.99 15.38 9.83
N THR A 31 2.08 14.76 9.34
CA THR A 31 2.07 13.91 8.15
C THR A 31 2.00 12.43 8.53
N VAL A 32 1.24 11.65 7.75
CA VAL A 32 1.16 10.19 7.88
C VAL A 32 1.77 9.57 6.64
N TYR A 33 2.77 8.72 6.86
CA TYR A 33 3.44 7.93 5.82
C TYR A 33 2.90 6.50 5.85
N TYR A 34 2.77 5.90 4.68
CA TYR A 34 2.36 4.51 4.51
C TYR A 34 3.49 3.71 3.86
N SER A 35 3.60 2.43 4.23
CA SER A 35 4.55 1.47 3.65
C SER A 35 3.95 0.07 3.70
N ILE A 36 4.55 -0.90 2.99
CA ILE A 36 4.17 -2.31 3.10
C ILE A 36 4.34 -2.80 4.55
N ASP A 37 3.44 -3.68 5.01
CA ASP A 37 3.40 -4.12 6.41
C ASP A 37 4.65 -4.91 6.80
N ASP A 38 5.00 -5.95 6.05
CA ASP A 38 6.18 -6.78 6.28
C ASP A 38 6.86 -7.24 4.98
N HIS A 39 7.96 -7.97 5.14
CA HIS A 39 8.73 -8.50 4.02
C HIS A 39 7.99 -9.60 3.24
N HIS A 40 7.09 -10.36 3.87
CA HIS A 40 6.34 -11.42 3.19
C HIS A 40 5.36 -10.84 2.15
N ILE A 41 4.71 -9.71 2.47
CA ILE A 41 3.82 -9.02 1.54
C ILE A 41 4.60 -8.45 0.35
N GLU A 42 5.80 -7.93 0.60
CA GLU A 42 6.71 -7.44 -0.45
C GLU A 42 7.10 -8.58 -1.42
N GLN A 43 7.52 -9.73 -0.89
CA GLN A 43 7.86 -10.91 -1.69
C GLN A 43 6.67 -11.41 -2.53
N LEU A 44 5.47 -11.46 -1.96
CA LEU A 44 4.27 -11.87 -2.69
C LEU A 44 3.98 -10.91 -3.85
N PHE A 45 4.15 -9.61 -3.64
CA PHE A 45 3.95 -8.60 -4.67
C PHE A 45 4.95 -8.76 -5.82
N GLU A 46 6.22 -8.97 -5.50
CA GLU A 46 7.29 -9.20 -6.48
C GLU A 46 7.03 -10.47 -7.30
N GLN A 47 6.68 -11.58 -6.64
CA GLN A 47 6.35 -12.84 -7.31
C GLN A 47 5.12 -12.70 -8.21
N THR A 48 4.08 -12.02 -7.74
CA THR A 48 2.86 -11.79 -8.53
C THR A 48 3.17 -10.93 -9.76
N LEU A 49 3.95 -9.87 -9.60
CA LEU A 49 4.33 -8.99 -10.70
C LEU A 49 5.20 -9.72 -11.73
N ALA A 50 6.17 -10.52 -11.27
CA ALA A 50 7.01 -11.34 -12.14
C ALA A 50 6.16 -12.34 -12.95
N HIS A 51 5.19 -13.00 -12.31
CA HIS A 51 4.28 -13.91 -13.01
C HIS A 51 3.42 -13.19 -14.06
N MET A 52 2.82 -12.04 -13.72
CA MET A 52 2.00 -11.25 -14.64
C MET A 52 2.77 -10.66 -15.83
N THR A 53 4.09 -10.58 -15.76
CA THR A 53 4.94 -9.99 -16.80
C THR A 53 5.73 -11.01 -17.61
N HIS A 54 5.81 -12.26 -17.14
CA HIS A 54 6.53 -13.35 -17.81
C HIS A 54 5.59 -14.31 -18.59
N ASP A 55 4.27 -14.14 -18.49
CA ASP A 55 3.26 -14.82 -19.32
C ASP A 55 2.63 -13.89 -20.36
#